data_AF-A0A5C9AWW7-F1
#
_entry.id   AF-A0A5C9AWW7-F1
#
_cell.length_a   1.000
_cell.length_b   1.000
_cell.length_c   1.000
_cell.angle_alpha   90.00
_cell.angle_beta   90.00
_cell.angle_gamma   90.00
#
_symmetry.space_group_name_H-M   'P 1'
#
loop_
_entity.id
_entity.type
_entity.pdbx_description
1 polymer ?
#
loop_
_entity_poly.entity_id
_entity_poly.type
_entity_poly.pdbx_seq_one_letter_code
_entity_poly.pdbx_strand_id
1 'polypeptide(L)'
;VRSVGADFTLPAGTLPPFPYQATLNGSSGVSANLQTVQGLAATGGAWSAFNVGGVIQNPNLTTVWPTMSSWRGAASAALRGRGTSWAHSGAISSLTNGYSPPNSRIPDLVTHFTGFFGPRSFHDGGAHAAMSDGAVRYLSNSIDTAMHRAIHSRDGREPVSSF
;
A
#
# COMPACT_ATOMS: atom_id res chain seq x y z
N VAL A 1 1.88 2.17 11.12
CA VAL A 1 2.01 0.91 11.88
C VAL A 1 3.15 0.13 11.25
N ARG A 2 4.17 -0.20 12.02
CA ARG A 2 5.37 -0.89 11.54
C ARG A 2 5.13 -2.40 11.49
N SER A 3 5.66 -3.07 10.46
CA SER A 3 5.64 -4.54 10.40
C SER A 3 6.47 -5.16 11.54
N VAL A 4 6.09 -6.35 11.99
CA VAL A 4 6.84 -7.12 13.01
C VAL A 4 6.92 -8.59 12.63
N GLY A 5 7.81 -9.34 13.29
CA GLY A 5 7.89 -10.79 13.17
C GLY A 5 8.39 -11.30 11.81
N ALA A 6 8.29 -12.61 11.62
CA ALA A 6 8.63 -13.30 10.38
C ALA A 6 7.51 -13.18 9.33
N ASP A 7 7.83 -13.51 8.07
CA ASP A 7 6.82 -13.75 7.05
C ASP A 7 5.95 -14.96 7.45
N PHE A 8 4.67 -14.92 7.08
CA PHE A 8 3.73 -15.99 7.40
C PHE A 8 2.67 -16.14 6.31
N THR A 9 1.89 -17.21 6.40
CA THR A 9 0.76 -17.46 5.50
C THR A 9 -0.53 -17.56 6.28
N LEU A 10 -1.61 -17.01 5.72
CA LEU A 10 -2.98 -17.24 6.16
C LEU A 10 -3.80 -17.77 4.97
N PRO A 11 -4.91 -18.49 5.21
CA PRO A 11 -5.84 -18.82 4.13
C PRO A 11 -6.30 -17.55 3.40
N ALA A 12 -6.52 -17.66 2.09
CA ALA A 12 -7.00 -16.55 1.28
C ALA A 12 -8.30 -15.95 1.88
N GLY A 13 -8.38 -14.63 1.96
CA GLY A 13 -9.50 -13.93 2.60
C GLY A 13 -9.41 -13.83 4.13
N THR A 14 -8.35 -14.33 4.74
CA THR A 14 -8.13 -14.21 6.20
C THR A 14 -7.19 -13.06 6.51
N LEU A 15 -7.54 -12.26 7.52
CA LEU A 15 -6.78 -11.10 7.97
C LEU A 15 -6.12 -11.38 9.33
N PRO A 16 -4.88 -10.93 9.57
CA PRO A 16 -4.29 -10.92 10.90
C PRO A 16 -5.00 -9.89 11.79
N PRO A 17 -4.73 -9.89 13.12
CA PRO A 17 -5.28 -8.89 14.02
C PRO A 17 -5.02 -7.46 13.52
N PHE A 18 -6.04 -6.63 13.68
CA PHE A 18 -5.95 -5.20 13.39
C PHE A 18 -5.43 -4.43 14.61
N PRO A 19 -4.60 -3.38 14.44
CA PRO A 19 -4.08 -2.87 13.17
C PRO A 19 -2.98 -3.76 12.59
N TYR A 20 -2.99 -3.91 11.26
CA TYR A 20 -2.10 -4.87 10.59
C TYR A 20 -0.63 -4.51 10.78
N GLN A 21 0.13 -5.39 11.43
CA GLN A 21 1.59 -5.33 11.58
C GLN A 21 2.31 -6.25 10.59
N ALA A 22 1.70 -6.47 9.44
CA ALA A 22 2.26 -7.17 8.28
C ALA A 22 1.61 -6.62 7.01
N THR A 23 2.29 -6.75 5.89
CA THR A 23 1.75 -6.33 4.58
C THR A 23 1.48 -7.55 3.71
N LEU A 24 0.43 -7.48 2.89
CA LEU A 24 0.04 -8.58 2.01
C LEU A 24 0.98 -8.62 0.79
N ASN A 25 1.47 -9.81 0.45
CA ASN A 25 2.39 -10.00 -0.67
C ASN A 25 1.63 -10.18 -1.98
N GLY A 26 1.67 -9.15 -2.83
CA GLY A 26 1.20 -9.19 -4.21
C GLY A 26 2.28 -9.43 -5.25
N SER A 27 3.52 -9.65 -4.84
CA SER A 27 4.63 -9.85 -5.77
C SER A 27 4.52 -11.20 -6.49
N SER A 28 4.66 -11.20 -7.81
CA SER A 28 4.73 -12.39 -8.67
C SER A 28 5.88 -12.26 -9.67
N GLY A 29 6.76 -13.27 -9.74
CA GLY A 29 7.92 -13.29 -10.65
C GLY A 29 8.91 -12.13 -10.42
N VAL A 30 10.11 -12.21 -11.00
CA VAL A 30 10.99 -11.05 -11.20
C VAL A 30 11.67 -11.24 -12.55
N SER A 31 11.80 -10.16 -13.32
CA SER A 31 12.53 -10.18 -14.58
C SER A 31 13.30 -8.88 -14.74
N ALA A 32 14.54 -8.98 -15.20
CA ALA A 32 15.34 -7.83 -15.59
C ALA A 32 15.05 -7.38 -17.04
N ASN A 33 14.25 -8.15 -17.79
CA ASN A 33 13.88 -7.78 -19.14
C ASN A 33 13.02 -6.51 -19.12
N LEU A 34 13.35 -5.58 -20.01
CA LEU A 34 12.60 -4.35 -20.16
C LEU A 34 11.19 -4.64 -20.70
N GLN A 35 10.18 -4.06 -20.05
CA GLN A 35 8.83 -4.03 -20.57
C GLN A 35 8.73 -3.00 -21.70
N THR A 36 7.79 -3.20 -22.62
CA THR A 36 7.50 -2.24 -23.70
C THR A 36 6.71 -1.02 -23.19
N VAL A 37 6.16 -1.08 -21.98
CA VAL A 37 5.36 -0.04 -21.33
C VAL A 37 5.87 0.17 -19.90
N GLN A 38 5.87 1.42 -19.43
CA GLN A 38 6.24 1.76 -18.06
C GLN A 38 5.15 1.30 -17.07
N GLY A 39 5.50 0.43 -16.13
CA GLY A 39 4.62 0.04 -15.03
C GLY A 39 4.94 -1.34 -14.45
N LEU A 40 4.12 -1.77 -13.49
CA LEU A 40 4.16 -3.14 -12.98
C LEU A 40 3.31 -4.03 -13.87
N ALA A 41 3.89 -5.10 -14.40
CA ALA A 41 3.18 -6.05 -15.26
C ALA A 41 1.95 -6.63 -14.53
N ALA A 42 0.80 -6.64 -15.20
CA ALA A 42 -0.45 -7.19 -14.67
C ALA A 42 -0.51 -8.72 -14.84
N THR A 43 0.49 -9.42 -14.31
CA THR A 43 0.65 -10.87 -14.50
C THR A 43 0.45 -11.65 -13.20
N GLY A 44 -0.29 -12.76 -13.32
CA GLY A 44 -0.53 -13.70 -12.22
C GLY A 44 -1.69 -13.32 -11.30
N GLY A 45 -2.43 -14.33 -10.85
CA GLY A 45 -3.52 -14.18 -9.87
C GLY A 45 -4.55 -13.11 -10.26
N ALA A 46 -5.00 -12.34 -9.27
CA ALA A 46 -6.01 -11.30 -9.44
C ALA A 46 -5.53 -10.07 -10.25
N TRP A 47 -4.23 -9.94 -10.54
CA TRP A 47 -3.71 -8.78 -11.26
C TRP A 47 -4.14 -8.73 -12.71
N SER A 48 -4.34 -9.88 -13.35
CA SER A 48 -4.76 -9.97 -14.75
C SER A 48 -6.10 -9.29 -15.03
N ALA A 49 -6.98 -9.22 -14.01
CA ALA A 49 -8.28 -8.55 -14.11
C ALA A 49 -8.17 -7.00 -14.13
N PHE A 50 -7.01 -6.44 -13.81
CA PHE A 50 -6.76 -5.00 -13.75
C PHE A 50 -5.66 -4.56 -14.75
N ASN A 51 -5.58 -5.29 -15.86
CA ASN A 51 -4.61 -5.05 -16.92
C ASN A 51 -5.11 -3.98 -17.89
N VAL A 52 -4.41 -2.86 -17.96
CA VAL A 52 -4.59 -1.85 -19.00
C VAL A 52 -3.25 -1.66 -19.71
N GLY A 53 -3.19 -2.04 -20.99
CA GLY A 53 -1.96 -1.91 -21.78
C GLY A 53 -0.77 -2.74 -21.28
N GLY A 54 -1.02 -3.85 -20.57
CA GLY A 54 -0.01 -4.75 -20.03
C GLY A 54 0.35 -4.52 -18.56
N VAL A 55 -0.10 -3.41 -17.96
CA VAL A 55 0.28 -3.01 -16.60
C VAL A 55 -0.91 -2.95 -15.65
N ILE A 56 -0.65 -3.09 -14.35
CA ILE A 56 -1.66 -2.97 -13.30
C ILE A 56 -2.13 -1.51 -13.24
N GLN A 57 -3.42 -1.29 -13.46
CA GLN A 57 -4.00 0.05 -13.40
C GLN A 57 -5.24 0.08 -12.50
N ASN A 58 -5.23 0.99 -11.51
CA ASN A 58 -6.34 1.25 -10.57
C ASN A 58 -7.06 0.00 -10.06
N PRO A 59 -6.37 -0.98 -9.46
CA PRO A 59 -6.98 -2.24 -9.05
C PRO A 59 -8.01 -2.09 -7.93
N ASN A 60 -9.14 -2.79 -8.02
CA ASN A 60 -10.07 -2.87 -6.90
C ASN A 60 -9.50 -3.78 -5.81
N LEU A 61 -8.88 -3.20 -4.77
CA LEU A 61 -8.23 -4.01 -3.74
C LEU A 61 -9.20 -4.90 -2.97
N THR A 62 -10.49 -4.55 -2.88
CA THR A 62 -11.52 -5.40 -2.24
C THR A 62 -11.65 -6.76 -2.92
N THR A 63 -11.35 -6.86 -4.22
CA THR A 63 -11.36 -8.13 -4.95
C THR A 63 -9.98 -8.76 -5.05
N VAL A 64 -8.91 -7.97 -4.94
CA VAL A 64 -7.53 -8.47 -5.02
C VAL A 64 -7.08 -9.10 -3.70
N TRP A 65 -7.19 -8.38 -2.58
CA TRP A 65 -6.62 -8.82 -1.30
C TRP A 65 -7.14 -10.20 -0.85
N PRO A 66 -8.42 -10.57 -1.03
CA PRO A 66 -8.92 -11.87 -0.58
C PRO A 66 -8.33 -13.05 -1.35
N THR A 67 -7.64 -12.82 -2.46
CA THR A 67 -7.04 -13.89 -3.27
C THR A 67 -5.61 -14.25 -2.84
N MET A 68 -5.02 -13.49 -1.92
CA MET A 68 -3.63 -13.65 -1.50
C MET A 68 -3.55 -14.27 -0.10
N SER A 69 -2.49 -15.04 0.12
CA SER A 69 -2.27 -15.80 1.36
C SER A 69 -0.97 -15.43 2.07
N SER A 70 -0.02 -14.84 1.37
CA SER A 70 1.34 -14.59 1.89
C SER A 70 1.46 -13.20 2.51
N TRP A 71 2.00 -13.12 3.71
CA TRP A 71 2.18 -11.89 4.48
C TRP A 71 3.66 -11.63 4.76
N ARG A 72 4.06 -10.36 4.71
CA ARG A 72 5.42 -9.89 4.96
C ARG A 72 5.56 -9.27 6.34
N GLY A 73 6.41 -9.89 7.15
CA GLY A 73 6.83 -9.37 8.44
C GLY A 73 8.01 -8.40 8.31
N ALA A 74 8.75 -8.21 9.40
CA ALA A 74 9.93 -7.34 9.45
C ALA A 74 11.27 -8.10 9.52
N ALA A 75 11.26 -9.41 9.74
CA ALA A 75 12.47 -10.20 9.94
C ALA A 75 13.27 -10.48 8.65
N SER A 76 12.66 -10.26 7.47
CA SER A 76 13.33 -10.52 6.20
C SER A 76 14.49 -9.53 5.98
N ALA A 77 15.69 -10.05 5.68
CA ALA A 77 16.84 -9.24 5.26
C ALA A 77 16.58 -8.44 3.97
N ALA A 78 15.52 -8.79 3.22
CA ALA A 78 15.09 -8.05 2.04
C ALA A 78 14.20 -6.83 2.35
N LEU A 79 14.03 -6.43 3.62
CA LEU A 79 13.29 -5.21 4.03
C LEU A 79 11.86 -5.13 3.46
N ARG A 80 11.16 -6.27 3.41
CA ARG A 80 9.83 -6.41 2.77
C ARG A 80 8.64 -6.08 3.67
N GLY A 81 8.90 -5.64 4.90
CA GLY A 81 7.88 -5.16 5.82
C GLY A 81 7.81 -3.63 5.83
N ARG A 82 6.62 -3.10 6.10
CA ARG A 82 6.39 -1.67 6.26
C ARG A 82 7.20 -1.09 7.41
N GLY A 83 7.84 0.07 7.20
CA GLY A 83 8.54 0.80 8.26
C GLY A 83 9.74 0.06 8.85
N THR A 84 10.33 -0.87 8.11
CA THR A 84 11.50 -1.64 8.57
C THR A 84 12.78 -0.81 8.58
N SER A 85 12.88 0.18 7.71
CA SER A 85 13.98 1.15 7.65
C SER A 85 13.45 2.54 7.30
N TRP A 86 13.97 3.58 7.96
CA TRP A 86 13.59 4.98 7.71
C TRP A 86 14.29 5.59 6.48
N ALA A 87 15.49 5.09 6.15
CA ALA A 87 16.35 5.60 5.09
C ALA A 87 16.36 4.70 3.84
N HIS A 88 15.65 3.57 3.86
CA HIS A 88 15.49 2.74 2.67
C HIS A 88 14.49 3.42 1.71
N SER A 89 14.88 3.56 0.44
CA SER A 89 14.13 4.33 -0.57
C SER A 89 12.89 3.64 -1.13
N GLY A 90 12.63 2.37 -0.76
CA GLY A 90 11.41 1.68 -1.15
C GLY A 90 10.16 2.35 -0.55
N ALA A 91 9.08 2.44 -1.34
CA ALA A 91 7.83 3.06 -0.89
C ALA A 91 7.25 2.38 0.37
N ILE A 92 7.52 1.08 0.54
CA ILE A 92 7.12 0.33 1.73
C ILE A 92 7.67 0.90 3.05
N SER A 93 8.81 1.57 3.03
CA SER A 93 9.49 2.06 4.23
C SER A 93 8.77 3.25 4.87
N SER A 94 8.56 4.32 4.13
CA SER A 94 8.15 5.61 4.68
C SER A 94 6.97 6.23 3.94
N LEU A 95 6.47 5.61 2.86
CA LEU A 95 5.48 6.21 1.98
C LEU A 95 4.04 5.76 2.29
N THR A 96 3.12 6.70 2.08
CA THR A 96 1.69 6.49 1.81
C THR A 96 1.41 7.09 0.44
N ASN A 97 0.64 6.41 -0.41
CA ASN A 97 0.27 6.90 -1.74
C ASN A 97 -1.22 7.20 -1.87
N GLY A 98 -1.94 7.25 -0.75
CA GLY A 98 -3.34 7.66 -0.71
C GLY A 98 -4.29 6.64 -1.32
N TYR A 99 -3.82 5.43 -1.67
CA TYR A 99 -4.64 4.46 -2.38
C TYR A 99 -5.82 3.97 -1.52
N SER A 100 -5.53 3.72 -0.24
CA SER A 100 -6.53 3.39 0.79
C SER A 100 -6.55 4.46 1.86
N PRO A 101 -7.74 4.79 2.41
CA PRO A 101 -7.88 5.80 3.46
C PRO A 101 -7.12 5.41 4.74
N PRO A 102 -6.91 6.38 5.65
CA PRO A 102 -6.27 6.14 6.94
C PRO A 102 -6.87 4.92 7.65
N ASN A 103 -5.99 4.04 8.15
CA ASN A 103 -6.36 2.83 8.91
C ASN A 103 -7.37 1.90 8.21
N SER A 104 -7.43 1.90 6.88
CA SER A 104 -8.31 1.02 6.10
C SER A 104 -8.33 -0.44 6.58
N ARG A 105 -9.49 -1.09 6.53
CA ARG A 105 -9.61 -2.54 6.79
C ARG A 105 -9.06 -3.39 5.67
N ILE A 106 -8.78 -2.82 4.51
CA ILE A 106 -8.00 -3.47 3.46
C ILE A 106 -6.51 -3.33 3.83
N PRO A 107 -5.74 -4.43 3.88
CA PRO A 107 -4.32 -4.37 4.21
C PRO A 107 -3.53 -3.67 3.12
N ASP A 108 -2.37 -3.13 3.47
CA ASP A 108 -1.44 -2.64 2.47
C ASP A 108 -0.90 -3.81 1.66
N LEU A 109 -0.79 -3.59 0.36
CA LEU A 109 -0.47 -4.63 -0.60
C LEU A 109 0.84 -4.27 -1.28
N VAL A 110 1.83 -5.14 -1.11
CA VAL A 110 3.21 -4.93 -1.55
C VAL A 110 3.48 -5.73 -2.82
N THR A 111 3.91 -5.03 -3.85
CA THR A 111 4.43 -5.59 -5.10
C THR A 111 5.89 -5.13 -5.24
N HIS A 112 6.82 -6.04 -4.99
CA HIS A 112 8.25 -5.77 -4.82
C HIS A 112 8.53 -4.79 -3.66
N PHE A 113 9.13 -3.64 -3.96
CA PHE A 113 9.43 -2.58 -2.99
C PHE A 113 8.44 -1.40 -3.06
N THR A 114 7.35 -1.59 -3.80
CA THR A 114 6.26 -0.62 -3.98
C THR A 114 4.90 -1.30 -3.79
N GLY A 115 3.80 -0.64 -4.13
CA GLY A 115 2.45 -1.19 -4.01
C GLY A 115 1.42 -0.14 -3.65
N PHE A 116 0.43 -0.56 -2.87
CA PHE A 116 -0.74 0.24 -2.52
C PHE A 116 -0.76 0.45 -1.00
N PHE A 117 -0.58 1.70 -0.59
CA PHE A 117 -0.26 2.07 0.79
C PHE A 117 -1.19 3.18 1.27
N GLY A 118 -1.89 2.92 2.37
CA GLY A 118 -2.60 3.95 3.12
C GLY A 118 -1.79 4.49 4.29
N PRO A 119 -2.20 5.62 4.91
CA PRO A 119 -1.71 6.04 6.22
C PRO A 119 -2.13 5.02 7.29
N ARG A 120 -1.19 4.62 8.15
CA ARG A 120 -1.43 3.60 9.20
C ARG A 120 -0.96 4.10 10.55
N SER A 121 -1.82 4.11 11.56
CA SER A 121 -1.43 4.44 12.94
C SER A 121 -2.15 3.53 13.96
N PHE A 122 -1.77 3.64 15.24
CA PHE A 122 -2.50 3.03 16.35
C PHE A 122 -3.52 3.98 16.99
N HIS A 123 -3.62 5.22 16.49
CA HIS A 123 -4.59 6.18 16.99
C HIS A 123 -5.99 5.81 16.53
N ASP A 124 -6.93 5.89 17.45
CA ASP A 124 -8.34 5.78 17.13
C ASP A 124 -8.76 6.97 16.27
N GLY A 125 -9.40 6.66 15.13
CA GLY A 125 -9.98 7.67 14.26
C GLY A 125 -9.07 8.25 13.18
N GLY A 126 -7.79 7.90 13.06
CA GLY A 126 -6.96 8.49 12.00
C GLY A 126 -5.47 8.18 12.03
N ALA A 127 -4.71 8.87 11.20
CA ALA A 127 -3.26 8.78 11.14
C ALA A 127 -2.62 10.12 10.78
N HIS A 128 -1.48 10.42 11.39
CA HIS A 128 -0.66 11.56 10.99
C HIS A 128 0.12 11.24 9.72
N ALA A 129 0.12 12.17 8.76
CA ALA A 129 0.90 12.12 7.54
C ALA A 129 1.80 13.35 7.44
N ALA A 130 3.07 13.13 7.08
CA ALA A 130 4.00 14.20 6.76
C ALA A 130 3.77 14.63 5.30
N MET A 131 3.68 15.93 5.09
CA MET A 131 3.47 16.57 3.80
C MET A 131 4.82 16.99 3.20
N SER A 132 4.86 17.25 1.90
CA SER A 132 6.09 17.60 1.18
C SER A 132 6.69 18.96 1.59
N ASP A 133 5.89 19.83 2.20
CA ASP A 133 6.31 21.12 2.76
C ASP A 133 6.81 21.02 4.21
N GLY A 134 6.89 19.80 4.77
CA GLY A 134 7.29 19.53 6.14
C GLY A 134 6.17 19.64 7.18
N ALA A 135 4.96 20.04 6.79
CA ALA A 135 3.82 20.03 7.70
C ALA A 135 3.42 18.60 8.07
N VAL A 136 2.90 18.40 9.28
CA VAL A 136 2.25 17.15 9.68
C VAL A 136 0.75 17.41 9.80
N ARG A 137 -0.05 16.60 9.12
CA ARG A 137 -1.51 16.71 9.11
C ARG A 137 -2.13 15.43 9.67
N TYR A 138 -3.19 15.59 10.47
CA TYR A 138 -3.99 14.46 10.91
C TYR A 138 -5.03 14.14 9.86
N LEU A 139 -5.05 12.89 9.38
CA LEU A 139 -6.03 12.41 8.41
C LEU A 139 -7.03 11.49 9.12
N SER A 140 -8.30 11.90 9.16
CA SER A 140 -9.37 11.11 9.78
C SER A 140 -9.63 9.81 8.99
N ASN A 141 -10.00 8.73 9.69
CA ASN A 141 -10.52 7.50 9.09
C ASN A 141 -11.81 7.76 8.29
N SER A 142 -12.55 8.83 8.62
CA SER A 142 -13.78 9.24 7.96
C SER A 142 -13.56 10.24 6.83
N ILE A 143 -12.31 10.54 6.45
CA ILE A 143 -12.02 11.42 5.32
C ILE A 143 -12.67 10.87 4.05
N ASP A 144 -13.22 11.75 3.22
CA ASP A 144 -13.71 11.35 1.91
C ASP A 144 -12.56 10.75 1.07
N THR A 145 -12.85 9.66 0.35
CA THR A 145 -11.80 8.93 -0.40
C THR A 145 -11.29 9.75 -1.58
N ALA A 146 -12.12 10.56 -2.22
CA ALA A 146 -11.67 11.43 -3.31
C ALA A 146 -10.79 12.56 -2.77
N MET A 147 -11.15 13.19 -1.65
CA MET A 147 -10.28 14.17 -0.97
C MET A 147 -8.95 13.56 -0.52
N HIS A 148 -8.98 12.36 0.05
CA HIS A 148 -7.76 11.66 0.48
C HIS A 148 -6.79 11.37 -0.67
N ARG A 149 -7.33 10.98 -1.84
CA ARG A 149 -6.54 10.75 -3.04
C ARG A 149 -6.04 12.06 -3.64
N ALA A 150 -6.88 13.10 -3.64
CA ALA A 150 -6.53 14.44 -4.11
C ALA A 150 -5.31 15.01 -3.37
N ILE A 151 -5.24 14.89 -2.04
CA ILE A 151 -4.08 15.37 -1.26
C ILE A 151 -2.78 14.58 -1.51
N HIS A 152 -2.87 13.38 -2.09
CA HIS A 152 -1.71 12.59 -2.53
C HIS A 152 -1.39 12.79 -4.02
N SER A 153 -2.25 13.51 -4.75
CA SER A 153 -2.05 13.75 -6.17
C SER A 153 -0.89 14.70 -6.40
N ARG A 154 -0.17 14.45 -7.48
CA ARG A 154 0.87 15.36 -7.97
C ARG A 154 0.29 16.46 -8.88
N ASP A 155 -0.91 16.24 -9.42
CA ASP A 155 -1.47 17.12 -10.45
C ASP A 155 -2.01 18.45 -9.88
N GLY A 156 -2.20 18.50 -8.55
CA GLY A 156 -2.19 19.72 -7.74
C GLY A 156 -3.33 20.70 -8.02
N ARG A 157 -4.42 20.23 -8.64
CA ARG A 157 -5.58 21.04 -9.07
C ARG A 157 -6.92 20.44 -8.67
N GLU A 158 -6.90 19.34 -7.93
CA GLU A 158 -8.08 18.77 -7.35
C GLU A 158 -8.67 19.77 -6.32
N PRO A 159 -9.99 19.98 -6.30
CA PRO A 159 -10.61 20.87 -5.32
C PRO A 159 -10.42 20.27 -3.91
N VAL A 160 -9.45 20.80 -3.18
CA VAL A 160 -9.21 20.49 -1.77
C VAL A 160 -9.43 21.77 -0.97
N SER A 161 -10.61 21.91 -0.36
CA SER A 161 -10.93 23.12 0.44
C SER A 161 -10.32 23.07 1.84
N SER A 162 -10.43 21.92 2.51
CA SER A 162 -9.89 21.63 3.85
C SER A 162 -10.00 20.13 4.14
N PHE A 163 -9.06 19.57 4.90
CA PHE A 163 -9.03 18.15 5.28
C PHE A 163 -8.46 17.96 6.70
#